data_AF-A0A953X5T2-F1
#
_entry.id   AF-A0A953X5T2-F1
#
_cell.length_a   1.000
_cell.length_b   1.000
_cell.length_c   1.000
_cell.angle_alpha   90.00
_cell.angle_beta   90.00
_cell.angle_gamma   90.00
#
_symmetry.space_group_name_H-M   'P 1'
#
loop_
_entity.id
_entity.type
_entity.pdbx_description
1 polymer ?
#
loop_
_entity_poly.entity_id
_entity_poly.type
_entity_poly.pdbx_seq_one_letter_code
_entity_poly.pdbx_strand_id
1 'polypeptide(L)' 'MSEALDKRTSPAPRPRGKLNVPKVTLAHGGGGKAMRDLVDDVFVRAFDNPLLATLEDQARFRLADLSAQGDRLAMTT' A
#
# COMPACT_ATOMS: atom_id res chain seq x y z
N MET A 1 21.38 -0.73 -19.02
CA MET A 1 21.85 -0.72 -17.62
C MET A 1 20.63 -0.84 -16.73
N SER A 2 20.31 -2.08 -16.38
CA SER A 2 19.12 -2.47 -15.63
C SER A 2 19.33 -2.14 -14.16
N GLU A 3 18.98 -0.92 -13.73
CA GLU A 3 18.91 -0.61 -12.31
C GLU A 3 17.59 -1.15 -11.75
N ALA A 4 17.77 -2.18 -10.92
CA ALA A 4 16.78 -2.77 -10.05
C ALA A 4 15.86 -1.71 -9.43
N LEU A 5 14.59 -2.08 -9.24
CA LEU A 5 13.69 -1.54 -8.21
C LEU A 5 14.55 -0.99 -7.06
N ASP A 6 14.53 0.32 -6.79
CA ASP A 6 15.40 0.93 -5.78
C ASP A 6 15.16 0.25 -4.42
N LYS A 7 16.00 -0.74 -4.12
CA LYS A 7 15.91 -1.57 -2.91
C LYS A 7 16.38 -0.79 -1.66
N ARG A 8 16.72 0.50 -1.79
CA ARG A 8 17.34 1.29 -0.72
C ARG A 8 16.35 2.10 0.13
N THR A 9 15.06 2.09 -0.20
CA THR A 9 14.08 2.97 0.49
C THR A 9 12.86 2.25 1.05
N SER A 10 12.85 0.91 1.14
CA SER A 10 11.80 0.23 1.91
C SER A 10 11.92 0.66 3.38
N PRO A 11 10.91 1.36 3.94
CA PRO A 11 10.96 1.78 5.33
C PRO A 11 11.07 0.53 6.22
N ALA A 12 11.76 0.66 7.35
CA ALA A 12 11.89 -0.43 8.31
C ALA A 12 10.49 -1.00 8.67
N PRO A 13 10.34 -2.33 8.80
CA PRO A 13 9.05 -2.93 9.07
C PRO A 13 8.44 -2.34 10.35
N ARG A 14 7.26 -1.71 10.23
CA ARG A 14 6.53 -1.24 11.38
C ARG A 14 5.69 -2.36 12.00
N PRO A 15 5.38 -2.28 13.31
CA PRO A 15 4.36 -3.14 13.91
C PRO A 15 3.01 -2.97 13.19
N ARG A 16 2.37 -4.10 12.89
CA ARG A 16 1.02 -4.15 12.28
C ARG A 16 -0.03 -4.35 13.37
N GLY A 17 -1.12 -3.61 13.26
CA GLY A 17 -2.33 -3.86 14.03
C GLY A 17 -2.92 -5.24 13.70
N LYS A 18 -3.74 -5.77 14.61
CA LYS A 18 -4.49 -7.02 14.42
C LYS A 18 -5.96 -6.75 14.66
N LEU A 19 -6.81 -7.30 13.81
CA LEU A 19 -8.25 -7.21 13.94
C LEU A 19 -8.75 -8.32 14.86
N ASN A 20 -9.16 -7.97 16.08
CA ASN A 20 -9.65 -8.94 17.07
C ASN A 20 -11.16 -8.85 17.30
N VAL A 21 -11.93 -8.58 16.24
CA VAL A 21 -13.38 -8.46 16.31
C VAL A 21 -14.06 -9.39 15.31
N PRO A 22 -15.25 -9.93 15.61
CA PRO A 22 -15.93 -10.88 14.73
C PRO A 22 -16.60 -10.21 13.52
N LYS A 23 -16.81 -8.88 13.55
CA LYS A 23 -17.51 -8.13 12.50
C LYS A 23 -16.94 -6.72 12.34
N VAL A 24 -16.98 -6.22 11.11
CA VAL A 24 -16.71 -4.80 10.82
C VAL A 24 -17.88 -3.95 11.33
N THR A 25 -17.55 -2.84 11.97
CA THR A 25 -18.50 -1.87 12.54
C THR A 25 -18.17 -0.45 12.06
N LEU A 26 -19.07 0.51 12.28
CA LEU A 26 -18.85 1.93 11.92
C LEU A 26 -17.58 2.53 12.51
N ALA A 27 -17.13 2.06 13.68
CA ALA A 27 -15.87 2.51 14.30
C ALA A 27 -14.64 2.29 13.39
N HIS A 28 -14.69 1.30 12.50
CA HIS A 28 -13.63 1.01 11.53
C HIS A 28 -13.63 1.99 10.33
N GLY A 29 -14.68 2.80 10.17
CA GLY A 29 -14.76 3.86 9.16
C GLY A 29 -14.32 5.24 9.67
N GLY A 30 -14.07 5.39 10.98
CA GLY A 30 -13.82 6.68 11.61
C GLY A 30 -12.37 7.18 11.59
N GLY A 31 -11.44 6.50 10.90
CA GLY A 31 -10.03 6.93 10.80
C GLY A 31 -9.14 6.62 12.01
N GLY A 32 -9.70 6.05 13.08
CA GLY A 32 -8.96 5.73 14.32
C GLY A 32 -8.24 4.36 14.30
N LYS A 33 -7.86 3.90 15.49
CA LYS A 33 -7.16 2.61 15.68
C LYS A 33 -7.90 1.43 15.04
N ALA A 34 -9.22 1.37 15.18
CA ALA A 34 -10.02 0.28 14.61
C ALA A 34 -9.90 0.20 13.08
N MET A 35 -9.92 1.35 12.38
CA MET A 35 -9.66 1.40 10.94
C MET A 35 -8.25 0.89 10.62
N ARG A 36 -7.26 1.40 11.34
CA ARG A 36 -5.86 1.03 11.11
C ARG A 36 -5.59 -0.46 11.33
N ASP A 37 -6.15 -1.05 12.38
CA ASP A 37 -6.05 -2.49 12.63
C ASP A 37 -6.70 -3.31 11.51
N LEU A 38 -7.86 -2.87 10.99
CA LEU A 38 -8.52 -3.50 9.85
C LEU A 38 -7.68 -3.41 8.57
N VAL A 39 -7.17 -2.21 8.25
CA VAL A 39 -6.31 -1.97 7.08
C VAL A 39 -5.06 -2.83 7.15
N ASP A 40 -4.41 -2.88 8.32
CA ASP A 40 -3.18 -3.63 8.54
C ASP A 40 -3.38 -5.14 8.35
N ASP A 41 -4.40 -5.70 8.99
CA ASP A 41 -4.56 -7.14 9.10
C ASP A 41 -5.22 -7.78 7.87
N VAL A 42 -6.09 -7.04 7.18
CA VAL A 42 -6.81 -7.55 5.99
C VAL A 42 -6.09 -7.16 4.71
N PHE A 43 -5.76 -5.88 4.54
CA PHE A 43 -5.28 -5.36 3.25
C PHE A 43 -3.76 -5.35 3.15
N VAL A 44 -3.08 -4.68 4.09
CA VAL A 44 -1.61 -4.59 4.06
C VAL A 44 -0.97 -5.96 4.16
N ARG A 45 -1.51 -6.85 5.00
CA ARG A 45 -1.03 -8.23 5.09
C ARG A 45 -1.22 -9.03 3.81
N ALA A 46 -2.33 -8.84 3.09
CA ALA A 46 -2.64 -9.60 1.87
C ALA A 46 -1.87 -9.08 0.64
N PHE A 47 -1.61 -7.77 0.57
CA PHE A 47 -0.98 -7.11 -0.57
C PHE A 47 0.44 -6.63 -0.28
N ASP A 48 1.12 -7.24 0.70
CA ASP A 48 2.40 -6.78 1.22
C ASP A 48 3.48 -6.64 0.14
N ASN A 49 3.96 -5.41 -0.08
CA ASN A 49 5.01 -5.11 -1.03
C ASN A 49 5.73 -3.80 -0.68
N PRO A 50 6.96 -3.58 -1.20
CA PRO A 50 7.74 -2.38 -0.90
C PRO A 50 7.06 -1.04 -1.22
N LEU A 51 6.23 -0.99 -2.27
CA LEU A 51 5.51 0.25 -2.64
C LEU A 51 4.40 0.56 -1.65
N LEU A 52 3.69 -0.47 -1.18
CA LEU A 52 2.62 -0.31 -0.18
C LEU A 52 3.17 -0.03 1.22
N ALA A 53 4.40 -0.46 1.53
CA ALA A 53 5.01 -0.27 2.85
C ALA A 53 5.20 1.20 3.26
N THR A 54 5.17 2.14 2.30
CA THR A 54 5.26 3.58 2.55
C THR A 54 4.01 4.14 3.24
N LEU A 55 2.84 3.56 2.96
CA LEU A 55 1.55 3.90 3.56
C LEU A 55 1.23 5.40 3.51
N GLU A 56 1.59 6.03 2.39
CA GLU A 56 1.17 7.38 2.07
C GLU A 56 -0.27 7.37 1.53
N ASP A 57 -0.85 8.56 1.35
CA ASP A 57 -2.19 8.73 0.79
C ASP A 57 -2.24 8.41 -0.72
N GLN A 58 -1.10 8.07 -1.32
CA GLN A 58 -0.95 7.77 -2.75
C GLN A 58 0.09 6.68 -3.02
N ALA A 59 -0.09 5.99 -4.14
CA ALA A 59 0.97 5.19 -4.75
C ALA A 59 1.86 6.05 -5.66
N ARG A 60 3.14 5.72 -5.74
CA ARG A 60 4.10 6.38 -6.64
C ARG A 60 4.60 5.39 -7.69
N PHE A 61 4.62 5.83 -8.95
CA PHE A 61 5.11 5.04 -10.07
C PHE A 61 6.19 5.83 -10.81
N ARG A 62 7.23 5.15 -11.29
CA ARG A 62 8.23 5.79 -12.14
C ARG A 62 7.64 5.96 -13.52
N LEU A 63 7.54 7.21 -13.98
CA LEU A 63 7.04 7.50 -15.33
C LEU A 63 7.92 6.87 -16.42
N ALA A 64 9.23 6.77 -16.20
CA ALA A 64 10.14 6.10 -17.14
C ALA A 64 9.78 4.63 -17.38
N ASP A 65 9.29 3.92 -16.35
CA ASP A 65 8.89 2.51 -16.48
C ASP A 65 7.59 2.40 -17.30
N LEU A 66 6.66 3.33 -17.09
CA LEU A 66 5.40 3.38 -17.84
C LEU A 66 5.64 3.78 -19.30
N SER A 67 6.46 4.81 -19.54
CA SER A 67 6.74 5.30 -20.90
C SER A 67 7.57 4.33 -21.74
N ALA A 68 8.34 3.44 -21.10
CA ALA A 68 9.01 2.34 -21.78
C ALA A 68 8.04 1.33 -22.41
N GLN A 69 6.80 1.24 -21.91
CA GLN A 69 5.76 0.34 -22.41
C GLN A 69 4.91 0.95 -23.53
N GLY A 70 4.97 2.27 -23.72
CA GLY A 70 4.18 3.00 -24.70
C GLY A 70 4.01 4.47 -24.34
N ASP A 71 3.33 5.21 -25.21
CA ASP A 71 3.15 6.67 -25.11
C ASP A 71 1.81 7.10 -24.49
N ARG A 72 0.92 6.13 -24.18
CA ARG A 72 -0.43 6.37 -23.66
C ARG A 72 -0.71 5.56 -22.40
N LEU A 73 -1.37 6.19 -21.44
CA LEU A 73 -1.90 5.54 -20.23
C LEU A 73 -3.42 5.42 -20.34
N ALA A 74 -3.94 4.20 -20.29
CA ALA A 74 -5.37 3.95 -20.14
C ALA A 74 -5.72 3.81 -18.65
N MET A 75 -6.76 4.51 -18.18
CA MET A 75 -7.23 4.47 -16.80
C MET A 75 -8.76 4.34 -16.77
N THR A 76 -9.25 3.40 -15.96
CA THR A 76 -10.69 3.16 -15.72
C THR A 76 -10.92 2.97 -14.23
N THR A 77 -12.14 3.23 -13.76
CA THR A 77 -12.59 2.93 -12.39
C THR A 77 -13.73 1.93 -12.37
#